data_AF-A0A3D1DLX3-F1
#
_entry.id   AF-A0A3D1DLX3-F1
#
_cell.length_a   1.000
_cell.length_b   1.000
_cell.length_c   1.000
_cell.angle_alpha   90.00
_cell.angle_beta   90.00
_cell.angle_gamma   90.00
#
_symmetry.space_group_name_H-M   'P 1'
#
loop_
_entity.id
_entity.type
_entity.pdbx_description
1 polymer ?
#
loop_
_entity_poly.entity_id
_entity_poly.type
_entity_poly.pdbx_seq_one_letter_code
_entity_poly.pdbx_strand_id
1 'polypeptide(L)'
;MSGITTDRPHDGPSHDTPDGGRFWTDEDRQAVGELVENIRRVEQHAFETGDRPLIADAHSLLSGLVQLYDLLTAFRNSPDGRIKGPQGVAKKLGLTRNGVYCRLEMVGLDPEDLRNPPGDVRDLVARSRILGPLADRLQDIADSI
;
A
#
# COMPACT_ATOMS: atom_id res chain seq x y z
N MET A 1 -33.14 -52.03 31.22
CA MET A 1 -33.22 -50.55 31.20
C MET A 1 -31.82 -50.07 30.84
N SER A 2 -31.42 -49.90 29.57
CA SER A 2 -31.89 -49.00 28.50
C SER A 2 -31.90 -47.53 28.91
N GLY A 3 -31.09 -46.70 28.25
CA GLY A 3 -31.12 -45.24 28.34
C GLY A 3 -29.74 -44.58 28.39
N ILE A 4 -28.93 -44.64 27.33
CA ILE A 4 -28.75 -43.61 26.29
C ILE A 4 -27.49 -42.74 26.52
N THR A 5 -26.59 -42.91 25.56
CA THR A 5 -25.41 -42.12 25.18
C THR A 5 -25.72 -40.65 24.97
N THR A 6 -24.77 -39.78 25.33
CA THR A 6 -24.49 -38.58 24.54
C THR A 6 -23.02 -38.21 24.67
N ASP A 7 -22.24 -38.66 23.70
CA ASP A 7 -21.14 -37.88 23.14
C ASP A 7 -21.67 -36.49 22.79
N ARG A 8 -21.01 -35.45 23.30
CA ARG A 8 -21.02 -34.13 22.67
C ARG A 8 -19.60 -33.59 22.75
N PRO A 9 -18.84 -33.60 21.65
CA PRO A 9 -17.75 -32.65 21.52
C PRO A 9 -18.39 -31.26 21.54
N HIS A 10 -17.80 -30.34 22.30
CA HIS A 10 -18.09 -28.92 22.15
C HIS A 10 -17.60 -28.48 20.77
N ASP A 11 -18.45 -28.68 19.76
CA ASP A 11 -18.51 -27.83 18.58
C ASP A 11 -19.03 -26.47 19.05
N GLY A 12 -18.14 -25.72 19.71
CA GLY A 12 -18.26 -24.28 19.68
C GLY A 12 -18.13 -23.87 18.22
N PRO A 13 -18.96 -22.94 17.71
CA PRO A 13 -18.78 -22.47 16.35
C PRO A 13 -17.34 -21.99 16.27
N SER A 14 -16.54 -22.65 15.42
CA SER A 14 -15.32 -22.08 14.90
C SER A 14 -15.74 -20.73 14.39
N HIS A 15 -15.48 -19.73 15.22
CA HIS A 15 -15.46 -18.37 14.81
C HIS A 15 -14.35 -18.42 13.77
N ASP A 16 -14.74 -18.53 12.51
CA ASP A 16 -13.94 -18.10 11.39
C ASP A 16 -13.60 -16.66 11.76
N THR A 17 -12.50 -16.49 12.48
CA THR A 17 -11.77 -15.25 12.53
C THR A 17 -11.55 -14.94 11.07
N PRO A 18 -12.17 -13.88 10.51
CA PRO A 18 -11.93 -13.55 9.12
C PRO A 18 -10.42 -13.43 9.00
N ASP A 19 -9.88 -14.28 8.15
CA ASP A 19 -8.46 -14.45 7.90
C ASP A 19 -7.80 -13.07 7.95
N GLY A 20 -6.84 -12.91 8.88
CA GLY A 20 -6.31 -11.64 9.33
C GLY A 20 -6.10 -10.69 8.16
N GLY A 21 -6.97 -9.68 8.07
CA GLY A 21 -7.30 -8.96 6.85
C GLY A 21 -6.10 -8.59 5.99
N ARG A 22 -5.93 -9.33 4.87
CA ARG A 22 -5.06 -8.97 3.76
C ARG A 22 -5.30 -7.50 3.42
N PHE A 23 -4.26 -6.68 3.63
CA PHE A 23 -4.32 -5.22 3.50
C PHE A 23 -4.67 -4.80 2.07
N TRP A 24 -4.14 -5.54 1.11
CA TRP A 24 -4.47 -5.45 -0.31
C TRP A 24 -5.45 -6.55 -0.68
N THR A 25 -6.41 -6.22 -1.54
CA THR A 25 -7.14 -7.24 -2.30
C THR A 25 -6.15 -8.01 -3.20
N ASP A 26 -6.59 -9.12 -3.77
CA ASP A 26 -5.74 -9.79 -4.77
C ASP A 26 -5.56 -8.91 -6.02
N GLU A 27 -6.54 -8.07 -6.34
CA GLU A 27 -6.46 -7.05 -7.40
C GLU A 27 -5.39 -5.99 -7.09
N ASP A 28 -5.36 -5.44 -5.87
CA ASP A 28 -4.31 -4.50 -5.44
C ASP A 28 -2.91 -5.13 -5.52
N ARG A 29 -2.77 -6.40 -5.10
CA ARG A 29 -1.51 -7.14 -5.19
C ARG A 29 -1.07 -7.34 -6.63
N GLN A 30 -1.98 -7.68 -7.51
CA GLN A 30 -1.68 -7.82 -8.93
C GLN A 30 -1.30 -6.47 -9.53
N ALA A 31 -2.07 -5.42 -9.24
CA ALA A 31 -1.90 -4.09 -9.80
C ALA A 31 -0.54 -3.48 -9.43
N VAL A 32 -0.11 -3.62 -8.16
CA VAL A 32 1.25 -3.22 -7.75
C VAL A 32 2.31 -4.17 -8.26
N GLY A 33 2.05 -5.48 -8.32
CA GLY A 33 2.97 -6.44 -8.91
C GLY A 33 3.34 -6.05 -10.33
N GLU A 34 2.35 -5.73 -11.16
CA GLU A 34 2.54 -5.23 -12.53
C GLU A 34 3.36 -3.92 -12.55
N LEU A 35 3.05 -2.98 -11.65
CA LEU A 35 3.79 -1.72 -11.55
C LEU A 35 5.27 -1.94 -11.17
N VAL A 36 5.54 -2.83 -10.23
CA VAL A 36 6.90 -3.19 -9.80
C VAL A 36 7.68 -3.88 -10.92
N GLU A 37 7.04 -4.78 -11.67
CA GLU A 37 7.69 -5.41 -12.83
C GLU A 37 8.00 -4.40 -13.94
N ASN A 38 7.12 -3.44 -14.19
CA ASN A 38 7.39 -2.36 -15.16
C ASN A 38 8.56 -1.47 -14.69
N ILE A 39 8.59 -1.09 -13.41
CA ILE A 39 9.73 -0.34 -12.83
C ILE A 39 11.04 -1.11 -13.04
N ARG A 40 11.07 -2.42 -12.77
CA ARG A 40 12.28 -3.24 -12.93
C ARG A 40 12.76 -3.31 -14.38
N ARG A 41 11.83 -3.45 -15.35
CA ARG A 41 12.19 -3.44 -16.78
C ARG A 41 12.81 -2.11 -17.19
N VAL A 42 12.19 -1.01 -16.78
CA VAL A 42 12.68 0.33 -17.10
C VAL A 42 14.02 0.61 -16.42
N GLU A 43 14.18 0.21 -15.17
CA GLU A 43 15.44 0.31 -14.43
C GLU A 43 16.56 -0.47 -15.11
N GLN A 44 16.30 -1.72 -15.50
CA GLN A 44 17.26 -2.54 -16.24
C GLN A 44 17.69 -1.87 -17.56
N HIS A 45 16.72 -1.39 -18.34
CA HIS A 45 16.99 -0.64 -19.57
C HIS A 45 17.82 0.64 -19.30
N ALA A 46 17.50 1.37 -18.23
CA ALA A 46 18.21 2.57 -17.84
C ALA A 46 19.67 2.28 -17.44
N PHE A 47 19.92 1.16 -16.76
CA PHE A 47 21.28 0.70 -16.47
C PHE A 47 22.06 0.33 -17.74
N GLU A 48 21.42 -0.36 -18.69
CA GLU A 48 22.04 -0.75 -19.96
C GLU A 48 22.41 0.45 -20.84
N THR A 49 21.57 1.48 -20.84
CA THR A 49 21.77 2.71 -21.63
C THR A 49 22.55 3.79 -20.89
N GLY A 50 22.73 3.67 -19.58
CA GLY A 50 23.37 4.66 -18.72
C GLY A 50 22.52 5.90 -18.43
N ASP A 51 21.20 5.82 -18.60
CA ASP A 51 20.25 6.91 -18.32
C ASP A 51 20.06 7.09 -16.80
N ARG A 52 20.92 7.93 -16.21
CA ARG A 52 20.89 8.23 -14.77
C ARG A 52 19.58 8.89 -14.30
N PRO A 53 18.98 9.87 -15.02
CA PRO A 53 17.65 10.36 -14.69
C PRO A 53 16.61 9.26 -14.58
N LEU A 54 16.59 8.32 -15.53
CA LEU A 54 15.60 7.25 -15.54
C LEU A 54 15.79 6.25 -14.39
N ILE A 55 17.05 5.95 -14.02
CA ILE A 55 17.36 5.19 -12.80
C ILE A 55 16.81 5.90 -11.55
N ALA A 56 17.00 7.22 -11.45
CA ALA A 56 16.52 7.99 -10.32
C ALA A 56 14.99 8.02 -10.24
N ASP A 57 14.30 8.12 -11.38
CA ASP A 57 12.84 8.07 -11.46
C ASP A 57 12.30 6.70 -11.03
N ALA A 58 12.91 5.61 -11.52
CA ALA A 58 12.54 4.24 -11.13
C ALA A 58 12.69 4.01 -9.62
N HIS A 59 13.83 4.40 -9.03
CA HIS A 59 14.05 4.33 -7.60
C HIS A 59 13.07 5.20 -6.80
N SER A 60 12.74 6.39 -7.32
CA SER A 60 11.81 7.32 -6.66
C SER A 60 10.41 6.75 -6.61
N LEU A 61 9.94 6.14 -7.71
CA LEU A 61 8.62 5.50 -7.73
C LEU A 61 8.59 4.29 -6.78
N LEU A 62 9.61 3.42 -6.81
CA LEU A 62 9.68 2.26 -5.93
C LEU A 62 9.67 2.68 -4.44
N SER A 63 10.50 3.66 -4.09
CA SER A 63 10.55 4.21 -2.73
C SER A 63 9.22 4.87 -2.33
N GLY A 64 8.56 5.54 -3.28
CA GLY A 64 7.25 6.13 -3.10
C GLY A 64 6.15 5.10 -2.81
N LEU A 65 6.15 3.98 -3.53
CA LEU A 65 5.21 2.88 -3.30
C LEU A 65 5.38 2.24 -1.92
N VAL A 66 6.62 2.06 -1.45
CA VAL A 66 6.89 1.59 -0.09
C VAL A 66 6.35 2.57 0.95
N GLN A 67 6.59 3.87 0.77
CA GLN A 67 6.06 4.89 1.68
C GLN A 67 4.53 4.95 1.67
N LEU A 68 3.90 4.78 0.50
CA LEU A 68 2.46 4.72 0.35
C LEU A 68 1.86 3.53 1.11
N TYR A 69 2.48 2.35 0.99
CA TYR A 69 2.10 1.15 1.74
C TYR A 69 2.15 1.37 3.25
N ASP A 70 3.24 1.93 3.76
CA ASP A 70 3.40 2.23 5.19
C ASP A 70 2.34 3.21 5.69
N LEU A 71 2.11 4.29 4.93
CA LEU A 71 1.12 5.32 5.26
C LEU A 71 -0.28 4.73 5.31
N LEU A 72 -0.73 4.06 4.26
CA LEU A 72 -2.03 3.40 4.22
C LEU A 72 -2.21 2.39 5.37
N THR A 73 -1.19 1.56 5.63
CA THR A 73 -1.21 0.59 6.73
C THR A 73 -1.40 1.30 8.08
N ALA A 74 -0.71 2.43 8.29
CA ALA A 74 -0.82 3.19 9.52
C ALA A 74 -2.16 3.92 9.66
N PHE A 75 -2.71 4.48 8.57
CA PHE A 75 -4.02 5.13 8.54
C PHE A 75 -5.14 4.14 8.85
N ARG A 76 -5.17 2.97 8.20
CA ARG A 76 -6.19 1.94 8.43
C ARG A 76 -6.18 1.42 9.86
N ASN A 77 -5.00 1.22 10.42
CA ASN A 77 -4.86 0.71 11.78
C ASN A 77 -5.13 1.78 12.85
N SER A 78 -5.31 3.04 12.47
CA SER A 78 -5.58 4.14 13.38
C SER A 78 -7.08 4.42 13.50
N PRO A 79 -7.62 4.65 14.71
CA PRO A 79 -9.03 5.01 14.88
C PRO A 79 -9.38 6.23 14.02
N ASP A 80 -10.37 6.09 13.13
CA ASP A 80 -10.82 7.09 12.15
C ASP A 80 -9.69 7.68 11.27
N GLY A 81 -8.58 6.97 11.11
CA GLY A 81 -7.39 7.48 10.41
C GLY A 81 -6.80 8.77 11.04
N ARG A 82 -6.96 8.91 12.37
CA ARG A 82 -6.50 10.08 13.11
C ARG A 82 -4.97 10.13 13.15
N ILE A 83 -4.38 11.24 12.73
CA ILE A 83 -2.91 11.38 12.73
C ILE A 83 -2.32 11.43 14.15
N LYS A 84 -3.00 12.09 15.09
CA LYS A 84 -2.53 12.29 16.49
C LYS A 84 -3.13 11.26 17.46
N GLY A 85 -2.45 11.08 18.58
CA GLY A 85 -2.95 10.33 19.75
C GLY A 85 -2.18 9.03 20.01
N PRO A 86 -2.47 8.34 21.12
CA PRO A 86 -1.76 7.11 21.52
C PRO A 86 -1.92 5.95 20.53
N GLN A 87 -2.96 6.00 19.70
CA GLN A 87 -3.19 5.04 18.60
C GLN A 87 -3.21 5.73 17.21
N GLY A 88 -2.71 6.97 17.14
CA GLY A 88 -2.67 7.76 15.91
C GLY A 88 -1.67 7.25 14.89
N VAL A 89 -1.82 7.65 13.62
CA VAL A 89 -0.88 7.33 12.52
C VAL A 89 0.57 7.66 12.89
N ALA A 90 0.80 8.83 13.50
CA ALA A 90 2.14 9.26 13.90
C ALA A 90 2.79 8.26 14.87
N LYS A 91 2.03 7.74 15.84
CA LYS A 91 2.53 6.74 16.79
C LYS A 91 2.85 5.41 16.11
N LYS A 92 2.03 5.00 15.14
CA LYS A 92 2.21 3.75 14.37
C LYS A 92 3.44 3.78 13.48
N LEU A 93 3.73 4.93 12.88
CA LEU A 93 4.93 5.13 12.06
C LEU A 93 6.18 5.49 12.88
N GLY A 94 6.06 5.69 14.20
CA GLY A 94 7.16 6.19 15.03
C GLY A 94 7.59 7.61 14.68
N LEU A 95 6.69 8.40 14.10
CA LEU A 95 6.95 9.76 13.61
C LEU A 95 6.30 10.81 14.51
N THR A 96 6.76 12.05 14.37
CA THR A 96 5.98 13.20 14.81
C THR A 96 4.81 13.44 13.85
N ARG A 97 3.80 14.21 14.27
CA ARG A 97 2.74 14.66 13.36
C ARG A 97 3.31 15.33 12.11
N ASN A 98 4.30 16.20 12.28
CA ASN A 98 4.93 16.88 11.15
C ASN A 98 5.59 15.88 10.20
N GLY A 99 6.26 14.86 10.75
CA GLY A 99 6.85 13.78 9.96
C GLY A 99 5.83 13.01 9.12
N VAL A 100 4.60 12.80 9.63
CA VAL A 100 3.52 12.19 8.83
C VAL A 100 3.14 13.09 7.66
N TYR A 101 2.95 14.40 7.88
CA TYR A 101 2.65 15.32 6.78
C TYR A 101 3.79 15.45 5.78
N CYS A 102 5.05 15.46 6.22
CA CYS A 102 6.19 15.45 5.30
C CYS A 102 6.19 14.18 4.43
N ARG A 103 5.85 13.01 4.97
CA ARG A 103 5.72 11.79 4.18
C ARG A 103 4.56 11.85 3.19
N LEU A 104 3.41 12.37 3.62
CA LEU A 104 2.26 12.61 2.74
C LEU A 104 2.62 13.53 1.57
N GLU A 105 3.34 14.62 1.85
CA GLU A 105 3.87 15.53 0.83
C GLU A 105 4.83 14.81 -0.13
N MET A 106 5.74 13.97 0.38
CA MET A 106 6.70 13.20 -0.44
C MET A 106 6.03 12.18 -1.37
N VAL A 107 4.92 11.58 -0.95
CA VAL A 107 4.11 10.69 -1.81
C VAL A 107 3.01 11.45 -2.54
N GLY A 108 2.91 12.76 -2.40
CA GLY A 108 1.97 13.60 -3.14
C GLY A 108 0.49 13.39 -2.82
N LEU A 109 0.15 12.98 -1.60
CA LEU A 109 -1.24 12.68 -1.19
C LEU A 109 -1.66 13.50 0.03
N ASP A 110 -2.98 13.64 0.19
CA ASP A 110 -3.57 14.27 1.36
C ASP A 110 -4.04 13.20 2.37
N PRO A 111 -4.19 13.54 3.66
CA PRO A 111 -4.70 12.60 4.65
C PRO A 111 -6.04 11.98 4.28
N GLU A 112 -6.93 12.73 3.61
CA GLU A 112 -8.27 12.24 3.24
C GLU A 112 -8.20 11.11 2.20
N ASP A 113 -7.23 11.15 1.29
CA ASP A 113 -7.00 10.09 0.31
C ASP A 113 -6.66 8.74 0.97
N LEU A 114 -6.11 8.78 2.19
CA LEU A 114 -5.77 7.56 2.95
C LEU A 114 -6.81 7.16 3.98
N ARG A 115 -7.66 8.09 4.44
CA ARG A 115 -8.76 7.78 5.36
C ARG A 115 -9.88 7.04 4.64
N ASN A 116 -10.17 7.46 3.40
CA ASN A 116 -11.18 6.85 2.55
C ASN A 116 -10.56 6.65 1.16
N PRO A 117 -9.72 5.60 0.99
CA PRO A 117 -9.07 5.35 -0.28
C PRO A 117 -10.12 5.16 -1.38
N PRO A 118 -10.01 5.89 -2.49
CA PRO A 118 -10.87 5.71 -3.64
C PRO A 118 -10.41 4.46 -4.39
N GLY A 119 -11.27 3.45 -4.47
CA GLY A 119 -11.00 2.26 -5.28
C GLY A 119 -9.75 1.50 -4.83
N ASP A 120 -8.95 1.07 -5.81
CA ASP A 120 -7.76 0.24 -5.62
C ASP A 120 -6.47 1.08 -5.46
N VAL A 121 -5.33 0.42 -5.26
CA VAL A 121 -4.03 1.11 -5.13
C VAL A 121 -3.64 1.93 -6.37
N ARG A 122 -4.08 1.55 -7.58
CA ARG A 122 -3.77 2.33 -8.80
C ARG A 122 -4.50 3.66 -8.81
N ASP A 123 -5.75 3.67 -8.38
CA ASP A 123 -6.51 4.92 -8.24
C ASP A 123 -5.82 5.88 -7.26
N LEU A 124 -5.23 5.34 -6.19
CA LEU A 124 -4.47 6.15 -5.24
C LEU A 124 -3.14 6.64 -5.80
N VAL A 125 -2.42 5.81 -6.56
CA VAL A 125 -1.19 6.22 -7.27
C VAL A 125 -1.51 7.31 -8.30
N ALA A 126 -2.60 7.16 -9.06
CA ALA A 126 -3.03 8.14 -10.06
C ALA A 126 -3.41 9.49 -9.44
N ARG A 127 -3.96 9.49 -8.21
CA ARG A 127 -4.26 10.74 -7.47
C ARG A 127 -3.02 11.42 -6.91
N SER A 128 -1.92 10.69 -6.74
CA SER A 128 -0.70 11.28 -6.24
C SER A 128 -0.14 12.30 -7.23
N ARG A 129 0.08 13.53 -6.76
CA ARG A 129 0.74 14.59 -7.54
C ARG A 129 2.22 14.30 -7.84
N ILE A 130 2.80 13.25 -7.25
CA ILE A 130 4.21 12.86 -7.43
C ILE A 130 4.29 11.48 -8.09
N LEU A 131 3.64 10.47 -7.51
CA LEU A 131 3.73 9.09 -7.96
C LEU A 131 2.96 8.86 -9.25
N GLY A 132 1.83 9.54 -9.48
CA GLY A 132 1.04 9.41 -10.70
C GLY A 132 1.86 9.76 -11.95
N PRO A 133 2.38 10.99 -12.07
CA PRO A 133 3.22 11.39 -13.20
C PRO A 133 4.47 10.52 -13.40
N LEU A 134 5.07 10.02 -12.31
CA LEU A 134 6.20 9.09 -12.38
C LEU A 134 5.78 7.72 -12.91
N ALA A 135 4.65 7.19 -12.44
CA ALA A 135 4.10 5.92 -12.90
C ALA A 135 3.73 5.97 -14.39
N ASP A 136 3.04 7.03 -14.82
CA ASP A 136 2.67 7.22 -16.23
C ASP A 136 3.92 7.27 -17.13
N ARG A 137 4.92 8.06 -16.75
CA ARG A 137 6.17 8.17 -17.51
C ARG A 137 6.93 6.85 -17.61
N LEU A 138 7.01 6.09 -16.52
CA LEU A 138 7.71 4.80 -16.53
C LEU A 138 6.89 3.75 -17.31
N GLN A 139 5.56 3.82 -17.28
CA GLN A 139 4.70 2.99 -18.12
C GLN A 139 4.93 3.25 -19.61
N ASP A 140 4.93 4.52 -20.04
CA ASP A 140 5.19 4.90 -21.43
C ASP A 140 6.53 4.37 -21.94
N ILE A 141 7.57 4.43 -21.10
CA ILE A 141 8.89 3.89 -21.42
C ILE A 141 8.87 2.37 -21.46
N ALA A 142 8.20 1.71 -20.51
CA ALA A 142 8.06 0.26 -20.49
C ALA A 142 7.34 -0.28 -21.74
N ASP A 143 6.39 0.47 -22.29
CA ASP A 143 5.68 0.12 -23.52
C ASP A 143 6.50 0.38 -24.80
N SER A 144 7.60 1.14 -24.67
CA SER A 144 8.48 1.54 -25.77
C SER A 144 9.74 0.67 -25.92
N ILE A 145 10.01 -0.23 -24.96
CA ILE A 145 11.19 -1.12 -24.91
C ILE A 145 10.81 -2.57 -25.20
#